data_AF-A0A6I9HUB8-F1
#
_entry.id   AF-A0A6I9HUB8-F1
#
_cell.length_a   1.000
_cell.length_b   1.000
_cell.length_c   1.000
_cell.angle_alpha   90.00
_cell.angle_beta   90.00
_cell.angle_gamma   90.00
#
_symmetry.space_group_name_H-M   'P 1'
#
loop_
_entity.id
_entity.type
_entity.pdbx_description
1 polymer ?
#
loop_
_entity_poly.entity_id
_entity_poly.type
_entity_poly.pdbx_seq_one_letter_code
_entity_poly.pdbx_strand_id
1 'polypeptide(L)'
;TVAGVLLGYPAVYTFAEGAENCLALTPLRVFTARASCPRIKDGLRVQICSFSVPESLCAELRDVLDAWCQQLKEAFGAQSDFVDLCISSEVVSLPAVAL
;
A
#
# COMPACT_ATOMS: atom_id res chain seq x y z
N THR A 1 12.28 13.82 1.28
CA THR A 1 12.71 12.66 0.48
C THR A 1 11.60 11.64 0.56
N VAL A 2 10.85 11.43 -0.53
CA VAL A 2 9.78 10.42 -0.55
C VAL A 2 10.45 9.09 -0.89
N ALA A 3 10.63 8.24 0.12
CA ALA A 3 11.07 6.87 -0.08
C ALA A 3 9.85 5.96 0.09
N GLY A 4 9.35 5.40 -1.02
CA GLY A 4 8.39 4.32 -1.00
C GLY A 4 9.15 2.99 -0.99
N VAL A 5 9.18 2.31 0.14
CA VAL A 5 9.65 0.93 0.20
C VAL A 5 8.45 0.03 -0.11
N LEU A 6 8.44 -0.52 -1.33
CA LEU A 6 7.59 -1.65 -1.71
C LEU A 6 8.10 -2.89 -0.95
N LEU A 7 7.62 -3.07 0.28
CA LEU A 7 7.85 -4.30 1.04
C LEU A 7 7.03 -5.42 0.40
N GLY A 8 7.69 -6.20 -0.46
CA GLY A 8 7.26 -7.57 -0.79
C GLY A 8 6.73 -7.80 -2.21
N TYR A 9 7.42 -7.33 -3.26
CA TYR A 9 7.68 -8.02 -4.54
C TYR A 9 8.17 -6.97 -5.57
N PRO A 10 9.35 -7.09 -6.19
CA PRO A 10 9.62 -6.38 -7.43
C PRO A 10 8.89 -7.14 -8.55
N ALA A 11 7.65 -6.76 -8.86
CA ALA A 11 7.11 -7.05 -10.18
C ALA A 11 7.89 -6.18 -11.17
N VAL A 12 8.81 -6.80 -11.90
CA VAL A 12 9.50 -6.16 -13.02
C VAL A 12 8.49 -6.04 -14.15
N TYR A 13 7.99 -4.84 -14.40
CA TYR A 13 7.20 -4.55 -15.60
C TYR A 13 8.18 -4.16 -16.71
N THR A 14 8.20 -4.90 -17.81
CA THR A 14 9.02 -4.55 -18.97
C THR A 14 8.22 -3.67 -19.91
N PHE A 15 8.76 -2.50 -20.24
CA PHE A 15 8.21 -1.62 -21.25
C PHE A 15 8.27 -2.31 -22.62
N ALA A 16 7.14 -2.37 -23.33
CA ALA A 16 7.16 -2.69 -24.75
C ALA A 16 7.69 -1.47 -25.52
N GLU A 17 8.67 -1.66 -26.40
CA GLU A 17 9.21 -0.58 -27.23
C GLU A 17 8.08 0.10 -28.04
N GLY A 18 7.90 1.42 -27.84
CA GLY A 18 6.90 2.22 -28.56
C GLY A 18 5.66 2.62 -27.76
N ALA A 19 5.52 2.22 -26.50
CA ALA A 19 4.43 2.68 -25.63
C ALA A 19 4.80 4.00 -24.92
N GLU A 20 4.04 5.08 -25.11
CA GLU A 20 4.21 6.33 -24.36
C GLU A 20 3.99 6.08 -22.86
N ASN A 21 5.06 6.12 -22.06
CA ASN A 21 5.10 6.20 -20.59
C ASN A 21 3.80 5.78 -19.83
N CYS A 22 3.43 4.49 -19.91
CA CYS A 22 2.12 3.98 -19.50
C CYS A 22 1.92 3.75 -17.99
N LEU A 23 2.38 4.67 -17.13
CA LEU A 23 1.77 4.86 -15.79
C LEU A 23 0.90 6.12 -15.72
N ALA A 24 0.90 6.93 -16.79
CA ALA A 24 -0.06 8.02 -16.93
C ALA A 24 -1.49 7.44 -16.95
N LEU A 25 -2.36 7.92 -16.05
CA LEU A 25 -3.82 7.66 -16.06
C LEU A 25 -4.27 6.22 -15.78
N THR A 26 -3.38 5.29 -15.40
CA THR A 26 -3.83 3.95 -14.96
C THR A 26 -4.39 4.05 -13.54
N PRO A 27 -5.66 3.67 -13.29
CA PRO A 27 -6.22 3.66 -11.95
C PRO A 27 -5.41 2.74 -11.05
N LEU A 28 -4.99 3.25 -9.90
CA LEU A 28 -4.25 2.53 -8.88
C LEU A 28 -5.14 2.36 -7.65
N ARG A 29 -5.18 1.15 -7.09
CA ARG A 29 -5.71 0.95 -5.74
C ARG A 29 -4.59 1.17 -4.74
N VAL A 30 -4.73 2.21 -3.93
CA VAL A 30 -3.84 2.52 -2.82
C VAL A 30 -4.37 1.84 -1.57
N PHE A 31 -3.53 1.06 -0.92
CA PHE A 31 -3.76 0.49 0.40
C PHE A 31 -2.98 1.29 1.42
N THR A 32 -3.63 1.60 2.54
CA THR A 32 -3.04 2.39 3.63
C THR A 32 -3.36 1.71 4.95
N ALA A 33 -2.32 1.38 5.72
CA ALA A 33 -2.46 0.87 7.08
C ALA A 33 -2.05 1.95 8.08
N ARG A 34 -2.94 2.24 9.03
CA ARG A 34 -2.74 3.20 10.11
C ARG A 34 -2.95 2.53 11.45
N ALA A 35 -2.23 2.96 12.47
CA ALA A 35 -2.43 2.52 13.85
C ALA A 35 -2.15 3.67 14.81
N SER A 36 -2.74 3.62 15.99
CA SER A 36 -2.48 4.56 17.09
C SER A 36 -1.31 4.05 17.92
N CYS A 37 -0.39 4.92 18.33
CA CYS A 37 0.66 4.55 19.29
C CYS A 37 0.34 5.17 20.66
N PRO A 38 -0.14 4.40 21.66
CA PRO A 38 -0.52 4.95 22.97
C PRO A 38 0.63 5.58 23.75
N ARG A 39 1.88 5.18 23.43
CA ARG A 39 3.08 5.71 24.06
C ARG A 39 3.44 7.11 23.58
N ILE A 40 2.88 7.56 22.46
CA ILE A 40 3.06 8.91 21.94
C ILE A 40 1.91 9.78 22.47
N LYS A 41 2.25 11.01 22.89
CA LYS A 41 1.28 11.98 23.41
C LYS A 41 0.07 12.09 22.47
N ASP A 42 -1.12 12.13 23.07
CA ASP A 42 -2.42 12.23 22.39
C ASP A 42 -2.81 11.02 21.53
N GLY A 43 -2.14 9.87 21.68
CA GLY A 43 -2.49 8.64 20.97
C GLY A 43 -2.33 8.78 19.46
N LEU A 44 -1.24 9.41 19.03
CA LEU A 44 -0.98 9.76 17.63
C LEU A 44 -1.26 8.59 16.69
N ARG A 45 -2.16 8.81 15.73
CA ARG A 45 -2.40 7.88 14.63
C ARG A 45 -1.31 8.05 13.57
N VAL A 46 -0.49 7.02 13.42
CA VAL A 46 0.61 6.97 12.46
C VAL A 46 0.24 6.12 11.25
N GLN A 47 0.75 6.48 10.08
CA GLN A 47 0.71 5.62 8.89
C GLN A 47 1.89 4.65 8.96
N ILE A 48 1.58 3.36 9.02
CA ILE A 48 2.57 2.29 9.12
C ILE A 48 3.11 1.96 7.74
N CYS A 49 2.22 1.83 6.76
CA CYS A 49 2.60 1.60 5.38
C CYS A 49 1.53 2.15 4.42
N SER A 50 1.97 2.44 3.21
CA SER A 50 1.10 2.75 2.07
C SER A 50 1.75 2.24 0.79
N PHE A 51 0.99 1.54 -0.02
CA PHE A 51 1.43 1.03 -1.31
C PHE A 51 0.27 1.04 -2.31
N SER A 52 0.61 1.01 -3.59
CA SER A 52 -0.37 1.00 -4.67
C SER A 52 -0.17 -0.20 -5.57
N VAL A 53 -1.26 -0.76 -6.08
CA VAL A 53 -1.27 -1.75 -7.15
C VAL A 53 -2.15 -1.26 -8.30
N PRO A 54 -1.88 -1.64 -9.56
CA PRO A 54 -2.82 -1.39 -10.64
C PRO A 54 -4.20 -1.95 -10.31
N GLU A 55 -5.26 -1.15 -10.50
CA GLU A 55 -6.64 -1.55 -10.21
C GLU A 55 -7.02 -2.83 -10.98
N SER A 56 -6.55 -2.95 -12.23
CA SER A 56 -6.77 -4.11 -13.10
C SER A 56 -6.22 -5.42 -12.52
N LEU A 57 -5.14 -5.35 -11.73
CA LEU A 57 -4.49 -6.52 -11.12
C LEU A 57 -5.03 -6.85 -9.72
N CYS A 58 -5.94 -6.04 -9.16
CA CYS A 58 -6.46 -6.26 -7.80
C CYS A 58 -7.19 -7.60 -7.65
N ALA A 59 -7.86 -8.07 -8.70
CA ALA A 59 -8.55 -9.36 -8.67
C ALA A 59 -7.54 -10.52 -8.64
N GLU A 60 -6.49 -10.45 -9.44
CA GLU A 60 -5.44 -11.47 -9.53
C GLU A 60 -4.58 -11.53 -8.26
N LEU A 61 -4.33 -10.37 -7.64
CA LEU A 61 -3.55 -10.27 -6.41
C LEU A 61 -4.39 -10.43 -5.14
N ARG A 62 -5.68 -10.78 -5.24
CA ARG A 62 -6.62 -10.83 -4.10
C ARG A 62 -6.08 -11.66 -2.95
N ASP A 63 -5.66 -12.90 -3.22
CA ASP A 63 -5.19 -13.83 -2.19
C ASP A 63 -3.93 -13.29 -1.48
N VAL A 64 -3.03 -12.64 -2.23
CA VAL A 64 -1.82 -12.03 -1.69
C VAL A 64 -2.17 -10.83 -0.82
N LEU A 65 -3.11 -9.98 -1.25
CA LEU A 65 -3.58 -8.82 -0.50
C LEU A 65 -4.32 -9.23 0.78
N ASP A 66 -5.11 -10.28 0.72
CA ASP A 66 -5.83 -10.83 1.87
C ASP A 66 -4.86 -11.47 2.88
N ALA A 67 -3.88 -12.23 2.40
CA ALA A 67 -2.81 -12.78 3.22
C ALA A 67 -1.99 -11.66 3.89
N TRP A 68 -1.62 -10.61 3.16
CA TRP A 68 -0.94 -9.43 3.71
C TRP A 68 -1.77 -8.76 4.82
N CYS A 69 -3.07 -8.55 4.59
CA CYS A 69 -3.98 -7.97 5.57
C CYS A 69 -4.06 -8.80 6.85
N GLN A 70 -4.13 -10.13 6.70
CA GLN A 70 -4.23 -11.06 7.82
C GLN A 70 -2.92 -11.11 8.62
N GLN A 71 -1.78 -11.23 7.95
CA GLN A 71 -0.46 -11.20 8.59
C GLN A 71 -0.22 -9.90 9.35
N LEU A 72 -0.66 -8.76 8.79
CA LEU A 72 -0.52 -7.47 9.46
C LEU A 72 -1.38 -7.42 10.73
N LYS A 73 -2.63 -7.91 10.69
CA LYS A 73 -3.50 -8.00 11.88
C LYS A 73 -2.91 -8.91 12.95
N GLU A 74 -2.37 -10.06 12.58
CA GLU A 74 -1.73 -11.00 13.51
C GLU A 74 -0.50 -10.39 14.16
N ALA A 75 0.39 -9.77 13.36
CA ALA A 75 1.58 -9.10 13.87
C ALA A 75 1.22 -7.95 14.83
N PHE A 76 0.19 -7.16 14.51
CA PHE A 76 -0.29 -6.11 15.41
C PHE A 76 -1.01 -6.66 16.64
N GLY A 77 -1.67 -7.82 16.55
CA GLY A 77 -2.27 -8.49 17.70
C GLY A 77 -1.25 -9.09 18.68
N ALA A 78 -0.05 -9.41 18.21
CA ALA A 78 1.04 -9.96 19.03
C ALA A 78 1.84 -8.90 19.82
N GLN A 79 1.53 -7.61 19.64
CA GLN A 79 2.23 -6.48 20.27
C GLN A 79 1.22 -5.48 20.85
N SER A 80 1.65 -4.62 21.79
CA SER A 80 0.79 -3.62 22.45
C SER A 80 1.27 -2.17 22.28
N ASP A 81 2.31 -1.97 21.47
CA ASP A 81 2.93 -0.68 21.17
C ASP A 81 2.06 0.15 20.21
N PHE A 82 1.36 -0.53 19.31
CA PHE A 82 0.39 0.02 18.37
C PHE A 82 -0.98 -0.64 18.54
N VAL A 83 -2.03 0.16 18.53
CA VAL A 83 -3.42 -0.28 18.68
C VAL A 83 -4.29 0.33 17.57
N ASP A 84 -5.56 -0.07 17.50
CA ASP A 84 -6.53 0.47 16.54
C ASP A 84 -6.05 0.38 15.08
N LEU A 85 -5.48 -0.76 14.69
CA LEU A 85 -5.07 -1.01 13.31
C LEU A 85 -6.27 -0.81 12.37
N CYS A 86 -6.12 0.11 11.44
CA CYS A 86 -7.10 0.43 10.41
C CYS A 86 -6.43 0.29 9.04
N ILE A 87 -6.95 -0.65 8.24
CA ILE A 87 -6.55 -0.86 6.85
C ILE A 87 -7.66 -0.29 5.97
N SER A 88 -7.30 0.66 5.12
CA SER A 88 -8.21 1.29 4.15
C SER A 88 -7.65 1.15 2.74
N SER A 89 -8.54 1.08 1.75
CA SER A 89 -8.15 1.11 0.33
C SER A 89 -8.99 2.10 -0.44
N GLU A 90 -8.37 2.83 -1.37
CA GLU A 90 -9.04 3.77 -2.26
C GLU A 90 -8.48 3.64 -3.68
N VAL A 91 -9.29 3.96 -4.68
CA VAL A 91 -8.84 4.00 -6.08
C VAL A 91 -8.52 5.43 -6.44
N VAL A 92 -7.29 5.68 -6.88
CA VAL A 92 -6.82 6.98 -7.32
C VAL A 92 -6.35 6.89 -8.77
N SER A 93 -6.59 7.96 -9.53
CA SER A 93 -5.96 8.14 -10.83
C SER A 93 -4.87 9.19 -10.64
N LEU A 94 -3.61 8.78 -10.61
CA LEU A 94 -2.51 9.73 -10.47
C LEU A 94 -2.25 10.40 -11.82
N PRO A 95 -2.13 11.74 -11.87
CA PRO A 95 -1.52 12.39 -13.03
C PRO A 95 -0.09 11.84 -13.12
N ALA A 96 0.29 11.43 -14.33
CA ALA A 96 1.52 10.71 -14.63
C ALA A 96 2.70 11.11 -13.73
N VAL A 97 3.24 10.16 -12.97
CA VAL A 97 4.55 10.34 -12.35
C VAL A 97 5.57 9.97 -13.43
N ALA A 98 6.15 10.99 -14.08
CA ALA A 98 7.35 10.78 -14.87
C ALA A 98 8.48 10.40 -13.91
N LEU A 99 9.06 9.20 -14.08
CA LEU A 99 10.29 8.78 -13.42
C LEU A 99 11.50 9.53 -13.98
#